data_AF-A0A2E2BSN1-F1
#
_entry.id   AF-A0A2E2BSN1-F1
#
_cell.length_a   1.000
_cell.length_b   1.000
_cell.length_c   1.000
_cell.angle_alpha   90.00
_cell.angle_beta   90.00
_cell.angle_gamma   90.00
#
_symmetry.space_group_name_H-M   'P 1'
#
loop_
_entity.id
_entity.type
_entity.pdbx_description
1 polymer ?
#
loop_
_entity_poly.entity_id
_entity_poly.type
_entity_poly.pdbx_seq_one_letter_code
_entity_poly.pdbx_strand_id
1 'polypeptide(L)'
;MRHLVRIDRDWISGFMIGPVATLTVAAGLSWKAAWIGMICDLIIGFFLILIAMGYDRPNMAKGTLTGFCVAFVISIHPLWLTFFA
;
A
#
# COMPACT_ATOMS: atom_id res chain seq x y z
N MET A 1 -4.43 -7.90 -26.23
CA MET A 1 -4.20 -9.09 -25.37
C MET A 1 -4.56 -8.72 -23.94
N ARG A 2 -5.61 -9.31 -23.35
CA ARG A 2 -5.95 -9.09 -21.94
C ARG A 2 -4.85 -9.74 -21.09
N HIS A 3 -3.92 -8.93 -20.56
CA HIS A 3 -2.94 -9.40 -19.59
C HIS A 3 -3.67 -9.79 -18.29
N LEU A 4 -4.09 -11.05 -18.21
CA LEU A 4 -4.60 -11.65 -16.99
C LEU A 4 -3.58 -11.42 -15.89
N VAL A 5 -4.02 -10.79 -14.79
CA VAL A 5 -3.18 -10.61 -13.60
C VAL A 5 -2.89 -12.00 -13.06
N ARG A 6 -1.63 -12.42 -13.13
CA ARG A 6 -1.20 -13.64 -12.45
C ARG A 6 -0.79 -13.26 -11.03
N ILE A 7 -1.40 -13.94 -10.07
CA ILE A 7 -1.02 -13.83 -8.65
C ILE A 7 0.27 -14.64 -8.49
N ASP A 8 1.40 -14.00 -8.80
CA ASP A 8 2.73 -14.56 -8.63
C ASP A 8 3.40 -13.98 -7.36
N ARG A 9 4.57 -14.50 -6.99
CA ARG A 9 5.37 -13.99 -5.86
C ARG A 9 5.59 -12.47 -5.93
N ASP A 10 5.81 -11.93 -7.13
CA ASP A 10 6.06 -10.51 -7.37
C ASP A 10 4.80 -9.64 -7.16
N TRP A 11 3.62 -10.22 -7.38
CA TRP A 11 2.35 -9.53 -7.09
C TRP A 11 2.11 -9.47 -5.58
N ILE A 12 2.34 -10.59 -4.88
CA ILE A 12 2.20 -10.67 -3.42
C ILE A 12 3.19 -9.75 -2.72
N SER A 13 4.45 -9.67 -3.19
CA SER A 13 5.45 -8.79 -2.61
C SER A 13 5.07 -7.32 -2.75
N GLY A 14 4.56 -6.90 -3.92
CA GLY A 14 4.03 -5.54 -4.11
C GLY A 14 2.81 -5.27 -3.21
N PHE A 15 1.90 -6.23 -3.11
CA PHE A 15 0.69 -6.11 -2.29
C PHE A 15 0.98 -5.97 -0.79
N MET A 16 1.94 -6.72 -0.25
CA MET A 16 2.20 -6.74 1.18
C MET A 16 2.85 -5.47 1.73
N ILE A 17 3.52 -4.68 0.89
CA ILE A 17 4.24 -3.49 1.35
C ILE A 17 3.30 -2.48 2.00
N GLY A 18 2.14 -2.20 1.39
CA GLY A 18 1.16 -1.24 1.92
C GLY A 18 0.63 -1.65 3.30
N PRO A 19 -0.12 -2.78 3.42
CA PRO A 19 -0.71 -3.19 4.69
C PRO A 19 0.31 -3.39 5.80
N VAL A 20 1.51 -3.91 5.49
CA VAL A 20 2.57 -4.09 6.49
C VAL A 20 3.11 -2.75 6.97
N ALA A 21 3.31 -1.78 6.08
CA ALA A 21 3.74 -0.43 6.45
C ALA A 21 2.68 0.29 7.30
N THR A 22 1.40 0.21 6.92
CA THR A 22 0.30 0.77 7.70
C THR A 22 0.23 0.14 9.11
N LEU A 23 0.36 -1.19 9.20
CA LEU A 23 0.31 -1.90 10.48
C LEU A 23 1.51 -1.57 11.39
N THR A 24 2.71 -1.46 10.85
CA THR A 24 3.89 -1.09 11.65
C THR A 24 3.79 0.34 12.18
N VAL A 25 3.27 1.28 11.39
CA VAL A 25 3.01 2.65 11.87
C VAL A 25 1.92 2.67 12.94
N ALA A 26 0.84 1.90 12.75
CA ALA A 26 -0.24 1.78 13.73
C ALA A 26 0.24 1.21 15.07
N ALA A 27 1.15 0.22 15.04
CA ALA A 27 1.74 -0.38 16.24
C ALA A 27 2.84 0.48 16.88
N GLY A 28 3.65 1.19 16.08
CA GLY A 28 4.84 1.88 16.55
C GLY A 28 4.63 3.33 16.99
N LEU A 29 3.75 4.08 16.32
CA LEU A 29 3.49 5.49 16.67
C LEU A 29 2.25 5.65 17.55
N SER A 30 1.09 5.21 17.03
CA SER A 30 -0.22 5.22 17.70
C SER A 30 -1.31 5.07 16.65
N TRP A 31 -2.42 4.44 17.03
CA TRP A 31 -3.60 4.33 16.18
C TRP A 31 -4.18 5.70 15.78
N LYS A 32 -4.01 6.76 16.58
CA LYS A 32 -4.47 8.12 16.18
C LYS A 32 -3.56 8.79 15.15
N ALA A 33 -2.27 8.42 15.10
CA ALA A 33 -1.30 9.00 14.17
C ALA A 33 -1.12 8.15 12.89
N ALA A 34 -1.66 6.93 12.88
CA ALA A 34 -1.53 5.98 11.77
C ALA A 34 -2.06 6.49 10.43
N TRP A 35 -2.96 7.48 10.42
CA TRP A 35 -3.45 8.11 9.20
C TRP A 35 -2.35 8.79 8.38
N ILE A 36 -1.26 9.26 9.00
CA ILE A 36 -0.11 9.87 8.32
C ILE A 36 0.56 8.83 7.40
N GLY A 37 0.53 7.56 7.80
CA GLY A 37 1.00 6.44 6.99
C GLY A 37 0.34 6.38 5.61
N MET A 38 -0.89 6.88 5.46
CA MET A 38 -1.60 6.94 4.18
C MET A 38 -0.85 7.77 3.11
N ILE A 39 -0.24 8.90 3.51
CA ILE A 39 0.53 9.76 2.60
C ILE A 39 1.86 9.09 2.25
N CYS A 40 2.52 8.50 3.24
CA CYS A 40 3.76 7.77 3.07
C CYS A 40 3.59 6.57 2.14
N ASP A 41 2.51 5.80 2.32
CA ASP A 41 2.17 4.64 1.51
C ASP A 41 1.86 5.04 0.07
N LEU A 42 1.34 6.25 -0.18
CA LEU A 42 1.12 6.78 -1.52
C LEU A 42 2.45 7.07 -2.23
N ILE A 43 3.40 7.68 -1.52
CA ILE A 43 4.73 7.98 -2.05
C ILE A 43 5.50 6.67 -2.31
N ILE A 44 5.47 5.73 -1.36
CA ILE A 44 6.11 4.40 -1.50
C ILE A 44 5.49 3.64 -2.68
N GLY A 45 4.15 3.63 -2.77
CA GLY A 45 3.42 3.00 -3.87
C GLY A 45 3.79 3.60 -5.23
N PHE A 46 3.89 4.93 -5.33
CA PHE A 46 4.30 5.63 -6.54
C PHE A 46 5.71 5.22 -6.99
N PHE A 47 6.70 5.22 -6.09
CA PHE A 47 8.06 4.80 -6.43
C PHE A 47 8.14 3.32 -6.83
N LEU A 48 7.43 2.44 -6.13
CA LEU A 48 7.41 1.01 -6.45
C LEU A 48 6.77 0.72 -7.81
N ILE A 49 5.75 1.48 -8.20
CA ILE A 49 5.16 1.38 -9.54
C ILE A 49 6.17 1.82 -10.61
N LEU A 50 6.88 2.93 -10.39
CA LEU A 50 7.94 3.39 -11.32
C LEU A 50 9.07 2.36 -11.45
N ILE A 51 9.52 1.81 -10.33
CA ILE A 51 10.54 0.75 -10.30
C ILE A 51 10.05 -0.47 -11.07
N ALA A 52 8.82 -0.92 -10.84
CA ALA A 52 8.24 -2.07 -11.52
C ALA A 52 8.10 -1.86 -13.04
N MET A 53 7.79 -0.63 -13.48
CA MET A 53 7.82 -0.28 -14.90
C MET A 53 9.24 -0.29 -15.47
N GLY A 54 10.24 0.19 -14.72
CA GLY A 54 11.65 0.17 -15.12
C GLY A 54 12.23 -1.24 -15.25
N TYR A 55 11.72 -2.21 -14.50
CA TYR A 55 12.11 -3.63 -14.57
C TYR A 55 11.21 -4.51 -15.47
N ASP A 56 10.32 -3.90 -16.27
CA ASP A 56 9.36 -4.60 -17.14
C ASP A 56 8.52 -5.68 -16.39
N ARG A 57 8.19 -5.41 -15.11
CA ARG A 57 7.43 -6.31 -14.23
C ARG A 57 6.04 -5.75 -13.89
N PRO A 58 5.07 -5.77 -14.83
CA PRO A 58 3.76 -5.15 -14.64
C PRO A 58 2.91 -5.81 -13.55
N ASN A 59 3.16 -7.09 -13.23
CA ASN A 59 2.43 -7.77 -12.14
C ASN A 59 2.79 -7.18 -10.77
N MET A 60 4.04 -6.78 -10.55
CA MET A 60 4.47 -6.13 -9.31
C MET A 60 3.79 -4.77 -9.14
N ALA A 61 3.71 -3.96 -10.21
CA ALA A 61 3.02 -2.67 -10.20
C ALA A 61 1.53 -2.81 -9.82
N LYS A 62 0.84 -3.81 -10.39
CA LYS A 62 -0.56 -4.10 -10.05
C LYS A 62 -0.72 -4.55 -8.60
N GLY A 63 0.20 -5.39 -8.11
CA GLY A 63 0.24 -5.84 -6.72
C GLY A 63 0.36 -4.67 -5.75
N THR A 64 1.33 -3.78 -5.99
CA THR A 64 1.53 -2.56 -5.20
C THR A 64 0.30 -1.67 -5.21
N LEU A 65 -0.35 -1.47 -6.36
CA LEU A 65 -1.56 -0.67 -6.46
C LEU A 65 -2.70 -1.26 -5.60
N THR A 66 -2.91 -2.58 -5.66
CA THR A 66 -3.90 -3.24 -4.82
C THR A 66 -3.55 -3.20 -3.33
N GLY A 67 -2.27 -3.32 -2.98
CA GLY A 67 -1.80 -3.21 -1.59
C GLY A 67 -2.05 -1.82 -1.03
N PHE A 68 -1.80 -0.79 -1.83
CA PHE A 68 -2.10 0.59 -1.50
C PHE A 68 -3.60 0.83 -1.29
N CYS A 69 -4.47 0.30 -2.16
CA CYS A 69 -5.92 0.43 -1.95
C CYS A 69 -6.38 -0.19 -0.62
N VAL A 70 -5.81 -1.34 -0.23
CA VAL A 70 -6.14 -1.97 1.05
C VAL A 70 -5.61 -1.16 2.23
N ALA A 71 -4.35 -0.72 2.16
CA ALA A 71 -3.73 0.16 3.14
C ALA A 71 -4.53 1.47 3.34
N PHE A 72 -5.04 2.04 2.25
CA PHE A 72 -5.90 3.22 2.26
C PHE A 72 -7.20 2.96 3.03
N VAL A 73 -7.89 1.85 2.75
CA VAL A 73 -9.14 1.49 3.45
C VAL A 73 -8.89 1.28 4.94
N ILE A 74 -7.78 0.60 5.30
CA ILE A 74 -7.39 0.39 6.71
C ILE A 74 -7.11 1.74 7.40
N SER A 75 -6.47 2.68 6.69
CA SER A 75 -6.11 4.01 7.20
C SER A 75 -7.29 4.98 7.35
N ILE A 76 -8.48 4.66 6.84
CA ILE A 76 -9.70 5.48 7.08
C ILE A 76 -10.13 5.39 8.55
N HIS A 77 -9.97 4.23 9.19
CA HIS A 77 -10.34 4.04 10.60
C HIS A 77 -9.53 4.92 11.57
N PRO A 78 -8.18 4.96 11.49
CA PRO A 78 -7.40 5.88 12.30
C PRO A 78 -7.69 7.34 11.95
N LEU A 79 -7.90 7.69 10.68
CA LEU A 79 -8.29 9.05 10.27
C LEU A 79 -9.56 9.52 10.98
N TRP A 80 -10.59 8.68 11.02
CA TRP A 80 -11.84 8.98 11.72
C TRP A 80 -11.63 9.20 13.22
N LEU A 81 -10.83 8.34 13.85
CA LEU A 81 -10.45 8.46 15.27
C LEU A 81 -9.65 9.73 15.58
N THR A 82 -8.90 10.30 14.63
CA THR A 82 -8.13 11.53 14.87
C THR A 82 -8.99 12.78 14.77
N PHE A 83 -9.93 12.85 13.82
CA PHE A 83 -10.70 14.06 13.52
C PHE A 83 -12.09 14.10 14.17
N PHE A 84 -12.72 12.95 14.44
CA PHE A 84 -14.09 12.87 14.94
C PHE A 84 -14.25 12.27 16.36
N ALA A 85 -13.18 11.72 16.96
CA ALA A 85 -13.19 11.10 18.31
C ALA A 85 -12.15 11.71 19.25
#